data_AF-A0AAD7BMY5-F1
#
_entry.id   AF-A0AAD7BMY5-F1
#
_cell.length_a   1.000
_cell.length_b   1.000
_cell.length_c   1.000
_cell.angle_alpha   90.00
_cell.angle_beta   90.00
_cell.angle_gamma   90.00
#
_symmetry.space_group_name_H-M   'P 1'
#
loop_
_entity.id
_entity.type
_entity.pdbx_description
1 polymer ?
#
loop_
_entity_poly.entity_id
_entity_poly.type
_entity_poly.pdbx_seq_one_letter_code
_entity_poly.pdbx_strand_id
1 'polypeptide(L)'
;MFAKLAAPFIALAVATGIMASPVAYKSPNSLAARGSPSFNNWGGFSSLDNFDSFYGSGNFANLHYSTTVVKQDSELVCHSEQVEIIQQRLLVLQEMAKRIITEQICDVETQTITFQQYYASLGSFSGDLTRSSGRSVGYDNSIVSHYGDLYNSDGSLSNYDLGFSGSDLGSNYYVASGSNWNSYSSPSSVGTAYMVAQAASSDY
;
A
#
# COMPACT_ATOMS: atom_id res chain seq x y z
N MET A 1 6.47 -54.41 -44.46
CA MET A 1 6.30 -54.38 -42.99
C MET A 1 5.72 -53.01 -42.66
N PHE A 2 4.38 -52.89 -42.51
CA PHE A 2 3.67 -52.69 -41.23
C PHE A 2 4.37 -51.70 -40.28
N ALA A 3 3.79 -50.69 -39.62
CA ALA A 3 2.60 -49.81 -39.68
C ALA A 3 2.60 -49.02 -38.35
N LYS A 4 1.86 -47.88 -38.29
CA LYS A 4 1.29 -47.17 -37.10
C LYS A 4 2.12 -46.01 -36.49
N LEU A 5 1.63 -44.76 -36.63
CA LEU A 5 0.80 -43.94 -35.69
C LEU A 5 1.68 -43.31 -34.58
N ALA A 6 1.64 -42.02 -34.21
CA ALA A 6 0.59 -41.00 -34.26
C ALA A 6 1.20 -39.57 -34.12
N ALA A 7 0.54 -38.56 -34.70
CA ALA A 7 0.47 -37.19 -34.15
C ALA A 7 -0.89 -37.08 -33.38
N PRO A 8 -1.22 -36.02 -32.61
CA PRO A 8 -0.57 -34.70 -32.44
C PRO A 8 -0.56 -34.19 -30.97
N PHE A 9 -0.09 -32.96 -30.68
CA PHE A 9 -0.84 -32.00 -29.85
C PHE A 9 -0.31 -30.57 -30.04
N ILE A 10 -1.28 -29.68 -30.22
CA ILE A 10 -1.21 -28.24 -30.42
C ILE A 10 -1.15 -27.56 -29.05
N ALA A 11 -0.33 -26.52 -28.89
CA ALA A 11 -0.54 -25.50 -27.85
C ALA A 11 -0.77 -24.15 -28.55
N LEU A 12 -2.04 -23.82 -28.78
CA LEU A 12 -2.47 -22.45 -29.03
C LEU A 12 -2.27 -21.67 -27.73
N ALA A 13 -1.36 -20.70 -27.72
CA ALA A 13 -1.37 -19.66 -26.70
C ALA A 13 -2.58 -18.75 -26.98
N VAL A 14 -3.71 -19.01 -26.32
CA VAL A 14 -4.82 -18.06 -26.29
C VAL A 14 -4.44 -16.98 -25.29
N ALA A 15 -3.90 -15.87 -25.80
CA ALA A 15 -3.84 -14.63 -25.05
C ALA A 15 -5.27 -14.07 -24.94
N THR A 16 -6.05 -14.52 -23.96
CA THR A 16 -7.28 -13.83 -23.55
C THR A 16 -6.89 -12.57 -22.78
N GLY A 17 -6.35 -11.58 -23.48
CA GLY A 17 -6.28 -10.22 -22.97
C GLY A 17 -7.69 -9.66 -22.96
N ILE A 18 -8.35 -9.65 -21.80
CA ILE A 18 -9.54 -8.84 -21.59
C ILE A 18 -9.04 -7.40 -21.61
N MET A 19 -9.09 -6.74 -22.77
CA MET A 19 -8.80 -5.31 -22.85
C MET A 19 -9.96 -4.57 -22.19
N ALA A 20 -9.87 -4.34 -20.89
CA ALA A 20 -10.70 -3.34 -20.21
C ALA A 20 -10.34 -1.99 -20.82
N SER A 21 -11.21 -1.48 -21.68
CA SER A 21 -11.08 -0.11 -22.19
C SER A 21 -11.59 0.84 -21.11
N PRO A 22 -10.86 1.93 -20.81
CA PRO A 22 -11.27 2.84 -19.77
C PRO A 22 -12.64 3.43 -20.08
N VAL A 23 -13.49 3.55 -19.05
CA VAL A 23 -14.85 4.09 -19.18
C VAL A 23 -14.76 5.59 -19.43
N ALA A 24 -15.50 6.07 -20.42
CA ALA A 24 -15.62 7.50 -20.68
C ALA A 24 -16.28 8.19 -19.47
N TYR A 25 -15.47 8.87 -18.65
CA TYR A 25 -15.93 9.61 -17.48
C TYR A 25 -16.82 10.79 -17.92
N LYS A 26 -18.13 10.68 -17.69
CA LYS A 26 -19.04 11.82 -17.77
C LYS A 26 -18.94 12.59 -16.46
N SER A 27 -18.19 13.69 -16.49
CA SER A 27 -18.16 14.64 -15.38
C SER A 27 -19.59 15.02 -15.01
N PRO A 28 -20.08 14.74 -13.79
CA PRO A 28 -21.36 15.24 -13.37
C PRO A 28 -21.24 16.77 -13.29
N ASN A 29 -21.95 17.48 -14.18
CA ASN A 29 -22.18 18.92 -14.10
C ASN A 29 -23.07 19.20 -12.88
N SER A 30 -22.51 19.04 -11.69
CA SER A 30 -23.13 19.38 -10.43
C SER A 30 -22.06 20.05 -9.60
N LEU A 31 -22.39 21.22 -9.08
CA LEU A 31 -21.62 21.94 -8.08
C LEU A 31 -21.34 20.98 -6.92
N ALA A 32 -20.18 20.32 -6.95
CA ALA A 32 -19.86 19.26 -6.00
C ALA A 32 -19.88 19.83 -4.58
N ALA A 33 -20.73 19.24 -3.74
CA ALA A 33 -20.71 19.49 -2.30
C ALA A 33 -19.28 19.33 -1.78
N ARG A 34 -18.87 20.18 -0.83
CA ARG A 34 -17.55 20.18 -0.16
C ARG A 34 -17.32 18.92 0.69
N GLY A 35 -17.31 17.75 0.07
CA GLY A 35 -17.02 16.46 0.70
C GLY A 35 -15.98 15.68 -0.09
N SER A 36 -15.17 14.89 0.60
CA SER A 36 -14.24 13.95 -0.05
C SER A 36 -15.01 13.02 -1.00
N PRO A 37 -14.51 12.77 -2.22
CA PRO A 37 -15.19 11.86 -3.15
C PRO A 37 -15.23 10.44 -2.57
N SER A 38 -16.37 9.77 -2.76
CA SER A 38 -16.56 8.36 -2.49
C SER A 38 -16.13 7.56 -3.72
N PHE A 39 -15.41 6.45 -3.51
CA PHE A 39 -15.02 5.54 -4.58
C PHE A 39 -15.84 4.25 -4.61
N ASN A 40 -16.78 4.07 -3.67
CA ASN A 40 -17.75 2.98 -3.71
C ASN A 40 -18.49 2.93 -5.06
N ASN A 41 -18.33 1.82 -5.78
CA ASN A 41 -18.92 1.59 -7.11
C ASN A 41 -18.63 2.75 -8.10
N TRP A 42 -17.45 3.37 -7.99
CA TRP A 42 -17.05 4.45 -8.89
C TRP A 42 -17.08 3.95 -10.34
N GLY A 43 -17.65 4.74 -11.26
CA GLY A 43 -17.74 4.37 -12.67
C GLY A 43 -18.63 3.15 -12.98
N GLY A 44 -19.32 2.57 -11.99
CA GLY A 44 -20.07 1.31 -12.16
C GLY A 44 -19.21 0.05 -12.04
N PHE A 45 -17.97 0.16 -11.56
CA PHE A 45 -17.07 -0.98 -11.39
C PHE A 45 -17.41 -1.76 -10.12
N SER A 46 -17.85 -3.02 -10.28
CA SER A 46 -18.13 -3.90 -9.15
C SER A 46 -16.87 -4.26 -8.33
N SER A 47 -15.67 -4.13 -8.92
CA SER A 47 -14.39 -4.26 -8.20
C SER A 47 -14.17 -3.16 -7.16
N LEU A 48 -14.96 -2.08 -7.19
CA LEU A 48 -14.98 -1.01 -6.21
C LEU A 48 -16.19 -1.08 -5.27
N ASP A 49 -16.93 -2.18 -5.26
CA ASP A 49 -17.99 -2.39 -4.28
C ASP A 49 -17.39 -2.41 -2.87
N ASN A 50 -17.94 -1.58 -1.97
CA ASN A 50 -17.47 -1.40 -0.60
C ASN A 50 -16.02 -0.89 -0.46
N PHE A 51 -15.44 -0.29 -1.51
CA PHE A 51 -14.10 0.30 -1.46
C PHE A 51 -13.87 1.23 -0.26
N ASP A 52 -14.81 2.14 0.01
CA ASP A 52 -14.71 3.09 1.13
C ASP A 52 -14.88 2.42 2.49
N SER A 53 -15.31 1.15 2.56
CA SER A 53 -15.45 0.41 3.83
C SER A 53 -14.09 0.06 4.43
N PHE A 54 -13.02 0.00 3.63
CA PHE A 54 -11.70 -0.35 4.15
C PHE A 54 -11.17 0.72 5.11
N TYR A 55 -11.06 1.99 4.69
CA TYR A 55 -10.62 3.09 5.57
C TYR A 55 -11.76 3.91 6.19
N GLY A 56 -12.99 3.72 5.74
CA GLY A 56 -14.13 4.57 6.05
C GLY A 56 -14.33 5.70 5.03
N SER A 57 -15.59 6.14 4.89
CA SER A 57 -15.96 7.25 4.00
C SER A 57 -15.23 8.53 4.40
N GLY A 58 -14.62 9.19 3.42
CA GLY A 58 -13.87 10.43 3.62
C GLY A 58 -12.46 10.27 4.18
N ASN A 59 -11.98 9.04 4.37
CA ASN A 59 -10.65 8.74 4.91
C ASN A 59 -9.76 8.04 3.87
N PHE A 60 -9.67 8.61 2.66
CA PHE A 60 -9.05 7.95 1.50
C PHE A 60 -7.64 7.41 1.79
N ALA A 61 -6.78 8.17 2.46
CA ALA A 61 -5.39 7.79 2.74
C ALA A 61 -5.15 7.30 4.18
N ASN A 62 -6.23 6.95 4.90
CA ASN A 62 -6.19 6.64 6.33
C ASN A 62 -5.45 7.70 7.18
N LEU A 63 -5.80 8.98 7.05
CA LEU A 63 -5.10 10.06 7.75
C LEU A 63 -5.47 10.17 9.23
N HIS A 64 -6.55 9.50 9.66
CA HIS A 64 -7.20 9.70 10.95
C HIS A 64 -7.29 8.42 11.79
N TYR A 65 -6.23 7.63 11.86
CA TYR A 65 -6.16 6.49 12.78
C TYR A 65 -5.51 6.86 14.12
N SER A 66 -5.89 6.14 15.17
CA SER A 66 -5.34 6.29 16.52
C SER A 66 -4.30 5.20 16.77
N THR A 67 -3.17 5.56 17.38
CA THR A 67 -2.12 4.60 17.74
C THR A 67 -2.24 4.17 19.19
N THR A 68 -2.39 2.87 19.43
CA THR A 68 -2.24 2.24 20.75
C THR A 68 -0.86 1.61 20.84
N VAL A 69 0.05 2.28 21.55
CA VAL A 69 1.43 1.79 21.71
C VAL A 69 1.45 0.63 22.69
N VAL A 70 1.90 -0.54 22.22
CA VAL A 70 2.01 -1.74 23.04
C VAL A 70 3.41 -1.82 23.65
N LYS A 71 3.49 -1.99 24.96
CA LYS A 71 4.77 -2.26 25.65
C LYS A 71 5.19 -3.69 25.40
N GLN A 72 6.41 -3.87 24.94
CA GLN A 72 7.03 -5.19 24.73
C GLN A 72 7.78 -5.62 25.99
N ASP A 73 7.85 -6.94 26.22
CA ASP A 73 8.63 -7.53 27.31
C ASP A 73 10.14 -7.37 27.09
N SER A 74 10.58 -7.28 25.83
CA SER A 74 11.93 -6.91 25.41
C SER A 74 11.92 -5.59 24.66
N GLU A 75 12.85 -4.69 24.97
CA GLU A 75 12.95 -3.39 24.30
C GLU A 75 13.31 -3.56 22.81
N LEU A 76 12.43 -3.11 21.91
CA LEU A 76 12.72 -2.99 20.49
C LEU A 76 13.64 -1.78 20.27
N VAL A 77 14.88 -2.00 19.88
CA VAL A 77 15.87 -0.93 19.65
C VAL A 77 16.20 -0.86 18.15
N CYS A 78 16.32 0.35 17.59
CA CYS A 78 16.81 0.49 16.23
C CYS A 78 18.30 0.11 16.13
N HIS A 79 18.68 -0.60 15.07
CA HIS A 79 20.07 -0.95 14.78
C HIS A 79 20.58 -0.18 13.56
N SER A 80 21.89 0.11 13.54
CA SER A 80 22.53 0.70 12.38
C SER A 80 22.73 -0.37 11.32
N GLU A 81 22.18 -0.14 10.13
CA GLU A 81 22.31 -1.00 8.96
C GLU A 81 22.83 -0.18 7.78
N GLN A 82 23.41 -0.86 6.78
CA GLN A 82 23.77 -0.18 5.54
C GLN A 82 22.49 0.29 4.84
N VAL A 83 22.45 1.58 4.48
CA VAL A 83 21.26 2.20 3.85
C VAL A 83 20.87 1.46 2.57
N GLU A 84 21.83 0.93 1.82
CA GLU A 84 21.56 0.14 0.62
C GLU A 84 20.74 -1.12 0.92
N ILE A 85 21.01 -1.82 2.03
CA ILE A 85 20.23 -3.00 2.44
C ILE A 85 18.78 -2.60 2.76
N ILE A 86 18.58 -1.45 3.40
CA ILE A 86 17.23 -0.91 3.66
C ILE A 86 16.54 -0.59 2.33
N GLN A 87 17.23 0.08 1.40
CA GLN A 87 16.70 0.44 0.09
C GLN A 87 16.31 -0.78 -0.74
N GLN A 88 17.12 -1.84 -0.74
CA GLN A 88 16.80 -3.10 -1.41
C GLN A 88 15.51 -3.73 -0.86
N ARG A 89 15.35 -3.76 0.47
CA ARG A 89 14.12 -4.27 1.12
C ARG A 89 12.89 -3.43 0.76
N LEU A 90 13.02 -2.10 0.77
CA LEU A 90 11.95 -1.19 0.36
C LEU A 90 11.57 -1.35 -1.12
N LEU A 91 12.57 -1.57 -1.99
CA LEU A 91 12.33 -1.83 -3.42
C LEU A 91 11.53 -3.12 -3.63
N VAL A 92 11.81 -4.18 -2.86
CA VAL A 92 11.00 -5.40 -2.91
C VAL A 92 9.55 -5.12 -2.53
N LEU A 93 9.30 -4.36 -1.46
CA LEU A 93 7.93 -4.00 -1.06
C LEU A 93 7.23 -3.15 -2.12
N GLN A 94 7.96 -2.24 -2.79
CA GLN A 94 7.44 -1.46 -3.90
C GLN A 94 7.00 -2.34 -5.07
N GLU A 95 7.84 -3.27 -5.51
CA GLU A 95 7.49 -4.19 -6.60
C GLU A 95 6.40 -5.18 -6.18
N MET A 96 6.31 -5.53 -4.89
CA MET A 96 5.18 -6.33 -4.39
C MET A 96 3.86 -5.60 -4.43
N ALA A 97 3.81 -4.32 -4.09
CA ALA A 97 2.60 -3.51 -4.24
C ALA A 97 2.15 -3.48 -5.71
N LYS A 98 3.09 -3.32 -6.66
CA LYS A 98 2.80 -3.39 -8.10
C LYS A 98 2.25 -4.75 -8.49
N ARG A 99 2.92 -5.83 -8.10
CA ARG A 99 2.50 -7.20 -8.40
C ARG A 99 1.08 -7.49 -7.91
N ILE A 100 0.78 -7.15 -6.64
CA ILE A 100 -0.56 -7.33 -6.06
C ILE A 100 -1.61 -6.61 -6.91
N ILE A 101 -1.39 -5.34 -7.22
CA ILE A 101 -2.37 -4.54 -7.97
C ILE A 101 -2.54 -5.07 -9.40
N THR A 102 -1.44 -5.38 -10.10
CA THR A 102 -1.49 -5.79 -11.50
C THR A 102 -1.98 -7.23 -11.70
N GLU A 103 -1.77 -8.12 -10.73
CA GLU A 103 -2.22 -9.52 -10.83
C GLU A 103 -3.64 -9.71 -10.28
N GLN A 104 -4.09 -8.90 -9.30
CA GLN A 104 -5.37 -9.12 -8.59
C GLN A 104 -6.52 -8.21 -9.03
N ILE A 105 -6.23 -7.12 -9.74
CA ILE A 105 -7.25 -6.17 -10.19
C ILE A 105 -7.22 -6.11 -11.72
N CYS A 106 -8.35 -6.41 -12.37
CA CYS A 106 -8.43 -6.36 -13.84
C CYS A 106 -8.72 -4.95 -14.39
N ASP A 107 -9.54 -4.17 -13.68
CA ASP A 107 -9.99 -2.85 -14.13
C ASP A 107 -8.89 -1.80 -13.90
N VAL A 108 -8.47 -1.11 -14.96
CA VAL A 108 -7.37 -0.15 -14.89
C VAL A 108 -7.69 1.05 -14.00
N GLU A 109 -8.96 1.45 -13.91
CA GLU A 109 -9.41 2.49 -13.01
C GLU A 109 -9.36 2.04 -11.55
N THR A 110 -9.75 0.79 -11.26
CA THR A 110 -9.64 0.22 -9.90
C THR A 110 -8.18 0.05 -9.50
N GLN A 111 -7.30 -0.36 -10.43
CA GLN A 111 -5.85 -0.37 -10.20
C GLN A 111 -5.35 1.03 -9.84
N THR A 112 -5.76 2.04 -10.61
CA THR A 112 -5.33 3.44 -10.42
C THR A 112 -5.80 3.98 -9.07
N ILE A 113 -7.08 3.80 -8.74
CA ILE A 113 -7.67 4.26 -7.48
C ILE A 113 -7.00 3.57 -6.29
N THR A 114 -6.82 2.24 -6.35
CA THR A 114 -6.20 1.45 -5.28
C THR A 114 -4.73 1.82 -5.09
N PHE A 115 -3.98 1.96 -6.19
CA PHE A 115 -2.58 2.39 -6.12
C PHE A 115 -2.45 3.80 -5.53
N GLN A 116 -3.31 4.73 -5.95
CA GLN A 116 -3.31 6.09 -5.42
C GLN A 116 -3.65 6.11 -3.92
N GLN A 117 -4.53 5.22 -3.47
CA GLN A 117 -4.86 5.04 -2.06
C GLN A 117 -3.65 4.58 -1.24
N TYR A 118 -2.96 3.53 -1.72
CA TYR A 118 -1.73 3.01 -1.13
C TYR A 118 -0.61 4.06 -1.10
N TYR A 119 -0.37 4.74 -2.22
CA TYR A 119 0.66 5.78 -2.31
C TYR A 119 0.39 6.94 -1.35
N ALA A 120 -0.87 7.40 -1.28
CA ALA A 120 -1.24 8.49 -0.38
C ALA A 120 -1.10 8.10 1.11
N SER A 121 -1.40 6.84 1.47
CA SER A 121 -1.31 6.39 2.87
C SER A 121 0.13 6.34 3.37
N LEU A 122 1.10 5.99 2.52
CA LEU A 122 2.54 6.06 2.83
C LEU A 122 3.00 7.49 3.16
N GLY A 123 2.41 8.51 2.54
CA GLY A 123 2.74 9.91 2.80
C GLY A 123 2.54 10.34 4.26
N SER A 124 1.60 9.71 4.97
CA SER A 124 1.32 10.01 6.38
C SER A 124 2.50 9.70 7.32
N PHE A 125 3.31 8.68 6.97
CA PHE A 125 4.47 8.26 7.75
C PHE A 125 5.61 9.30 7.74
N SER A 126 5.68 10.14 6.69
CA SER A 126 6.61 11.28 6.66
C SER A 126 6.35 12.25 7.82
N GLY A 127 5.07 12.49 8.15
CA GLY A 127 4.68 13.30 9.31
C GLY A 127 5.17 12.71 10.63
N ASP A 128 5.18 11.38 10.73
CA ASP A 128 5.67 10.67 11.91
C ASP A 128 7.20 10.81 12.01
N LEU A 129 7.93 10.56 10.91
CA LEU A 129 9.40 10.70 10.85
C LEU A 129 9.88 12.10 11.22
N THR A 130 9.15 13.13 10.77
CA THR A 130 9.42 14.54 11.08
C THR A 130 8.90 14.98 12.46
N ARG A 131 8.20 14.09 13.19
CA ARG A 131 7.53 14.36 14.48
C ARG A 131 6.49 15.49 14.41
N SER A 132 5.90 15.70 13.25
CA SER A 132 4.89 16.75 13.00
C SER A 132 3.45 16.24 13.05
N SER A 133 3.23 14.93 12.95
CA SER A 133 1.89 14.32 12.97
C SER A 133 1.26 14.20 14.35
N GLY A 134 2.06 14.32 15.42
CA GLY A 134 1.65 14.00 16.80
C GLY A 134 1.61 12.49 17.11
N ARG A 135 1.89 11.61 16.13
CA ARG A 135 2.01 10.16 16.33
C ARG A 135 3.46 9.76 16.61
N SER A 136 3.62 8.55 17.16
CA SER A 136 4.94 7.94 17.29
C SER A 136 5.42 7.38 15.95
N VAL A 137 6.75 7.34 15.74
CA VAL A 137 7.35 6.65 14.60
C VAL A 137 7.37 5.15 14.90
N GLY A 138 6.57 4.39 14.18
CA GLY A 138 6.46 2.95 14.39
C GLY A 138 5.70 2.27 13.27
N TYR A 139 5.19 1.08 13.57
CA TYR A 139 4.36 0.29 12.67
C TYR A 139 3.36 -0.53 13.47
N ASP A 140 2.28 -0.95 12.81
CA ASP A 140 1.32 -1.88 13.43
C ASP A 140 1.82 -3.31 13.26
N ASN A 141 2.17 -3.95 14.37
CA ASN A 141 2.72 -5.29 14.37
C ASN A 141 1.67 -6.36 14.02
N SER A 142 0.40 -6.13 14.34
CA SER A 142 -0.67 -7.06 13.96
C SER A 142 -0.82 -7.13 12.44
N ILE A 143 -0.74 -5.98 11.76
CA ILE A 143 -0.81 -5.92 10.30
C ILE A 143 0.48 -6.47 9.66
N VAL A 144 1.66 -6.05 10.14
CA VAL A 144 2.95 -6.52 9.57
C VAL A 144 3.12 -8.03 9.74
N SER A 145 2.52 -8.64 10.77
CA SER A 145 2.59 -10.09 10.99
C SER A 145 1.99 -10.94 9.86
N HIS A 146 1.09 -10.36 9.04
CA HIS A 146 0.50 -11.01 7.87
C HIS A 146 1.40 -11.06 6.65
N TYR A 147 2.63 -10.53 6.71
CA TYR A 147 3.54 -10.51 5.55
C TYR A 147 3.73 -11.92 4.92
N GLY A 148 3.79 -12.96 5.75
CA GLY A 148 3.89 -14.35 5.29
C GLY A 148 2.63 -14.88 4.60
N ASP A 149 1.46 -14.33 4.95
CA ASP A 149 0.15 -14.75 4.45
C ASP A 149 -0.17 -14.20 3.04
N LEU A 150 0.68 -13.30 2.52
CA LEU A 150 0.55 -12.75 1.17
C LEU A 150 0.77 -13.79 0.07
N TYR A 151 1.37 -14.94 0.41
CA TYR A 151 1.71 -15.99 -0.54
C TYR A 151 1.17 -17.35 -0.11
N ASN A 152 0.71 -18.11 -1.09
CA ASN A 152 0.49 -19.54 -0.92
C ASN A 152 1.85 -20.27 -0.92
N SER A 153 1.86 -21.54 -0.48
CA SER A 153 3.07 -22.38 -0.46
C SER A 153 3.71 -22.60 -1.84
N ASP A 154 2.97 -22.34 -2.92
CA ASP A 154 3.45 -22.46 -4.30
C ASP A 154 4.05 -21.14 -4.86
N GLY A 155 4.08 -20.07 -4.07
CA GLY A 155 4.61 -18.75 -4.47
C GLY A 155 3.64 -17.87 -5.25
N SER A 156 2.40 -18.34 -5.47
CA SER A 156 1.31 -17.49 -5.98
C SER A 156 0.81 -16.54 -4.88
N LEU A 157 0.21 -15.43 -5.29
CA LEU A 157 -0.43 -14.50 -4.35
C LEU A 157 -1.63 -15.18 -3.69
N SER A 158 -1.77 -14.97 -2.38
CA SER A 158 -2.94 -15.36 -1.61
C SER A 158 -4.14 -14.50 -1.99
N ASN A 159 -5.32 -15.13 -2.07
CA ASN A 159 -6.61 -14.45 -2.25
C ASN A 159 -7.45 -14.50 -0.96
N TYR A 160 -6.84 -14.89 0.16
CA TYR A 160 -7.52 -14.97 1.45
C TYR A 160 -7.71 -13.56 2.02
N ASP A 161 -8.90 -13.35 2.59
CA ASP A 161 -9.13 -12.21 3.47
C ASP A 161 -8.25 -12.36 4.72
N LEU A 162 -7.39 -11.38 4.96
CA LEU A 162 -6.48 -11.36 6.11
C LEU A 162 -7.20 -11.03 7.42
N GLY A 163 -8.50 -10.72 7.38
CA GLY A 163 -9.36 -10.58 8.55
C GLY A 163 -9.27 -9.21 9.23
N PHE A 164 -8.77 -8.19 8.53
CA PHE A 164 -8.68 -6.82 9.04
C PHE A 164 -9.21 -5.80 8.03
N SER A 165 -9.57 -4.65 8.56
CA SER A 165 -9.94 -3.44 7.84
C SER A 165 -8.90 -2.35 8.09
N GLY A 166 -9.00 -1.26 7.35
CA GLY A 166 -8.19 -0.08 7.60
C GLY A 166 -8.44 0.61 8.94
N SER A 167 -9.56 0.32 9.61
CA SER A 167 -9.84 0.81 10.97
C SER A 167 -9.04 0.10 12.07
N ASP A 168 -8.48 -1.07 11.76
CA ASP A 168 -7.63 -1.83 12.67
C ASP A 168 -6.18 -1.29 12.72
N LEU A 169 -5.81 -0.43 11.76
CA LEU A 169 -4.48 0.21 11.70
C LEU A 169 -4.23 1.07 12.94
N GLY A 170 -3.12 0.79 13.61
CA GLY A 170 -2.69 1.52 14.81
C GLY A 170 -3.12 0.85 16.10
N SER A 171 -3.92 -0.22 16.06
CA SER A 171 -4.37 -0.94 17.25
C SER A 171 -3.24 -1.70 17.97
N ASN A 172 -2.17 -2.09 17.26
CA ASN A 172 -1.03 -2.80 17.83
C ASN A 172 0.30 -2.14 17.45
N TYR A 173 0.51 -0.90 17.90
CA TYR A 173 1.60 -0.07 17.41
C TYR A 173 2.91 -0.30 18.18
N TYR A 174 3.97 -0.67 17.45
CA TYR A 174 5.31 -0.90 17.98
C TYR A 174 6.21 0.29 17.65
N VAL A 175 6.90 0.80 18.68
CA VAL A 175 7.79 1.96 18.57
C VAL A 175 9.19 1.52 18.99
N ALA A 176 10.14 1.59 18.07
CA ALA A 176 11.53 1.30 18.37
C ALA A 176 12.15 2.46 19.19
N SER A 177 12.92 2.11 20.23
CA SER A 177 13.76 3.03 20.99
C SER A 177 15.15 3.16 20.36
N GLY A 178 16.03 3.95 20.97
CA GLY A 178 17.43 4.10 20.53
C GLY A 178 17.67 5.11 19.40
N SER A 179 16.64 5.85 18.96
CA SER A 179 16.81 6.88 17.93
C SER A 179 17.72 8.03 18.40
N ASN A 180 18.43 8.66 17.46
CA ASN A 180 19.23 9.87 17.71
C ASN A 180 18.41 11.17 17.77
N TRP A 181 17.10 11.09 17.97
CA TRP A 181 16.24 12.26 18.00
C TRP A 181 16.57 13.16 19.20
N ASN A 182 16.81 14.44 18.90
CA ASN A 182 17.03 15.50 19.87
C ASN A 182 15.96 16.59 19.68
N SER A 183 15.12 16.81 20.69
CA SER A 183 13.99 17.75 20.60
C SER A 183 14.38 19.21 20.34
N TYR A 184 15.66 19.58 20.52
CA TYR A 184 16.15 20.93 20.25
C TYR A 184 16.68 21.08 18.82
N SER A 185 17.49 20.14 18.32
CA SER A 185 18.19 20.27 17.03
C SER A 185 17.61 19.43 15.89
N SER A 186 16.95 18.30 16.19
CA SER A 186 16.38 17.43 15.17
C SER A 186 15.25 18.06 14.37
N PRO A 187 14.33 18.87 14.92
CA PRO A 187 13.27 19.48 14.12
C PRO A 187 13.77 20.26 12.91
N SER A 188 14.81 21.08 13.09
CA SER A 188 15.40 21.86 11.99
C SER A 188 16.17 20.98 11.00
N SER A 189 17.05 20.09 11.49
CA SER A 189 17.88 19.25 10.63
C SER A 189 17.06 18.22 9.82
N VAL A 190 16.08 17.58 10.45
CA VAL A 190 15.14 16.66 9.79
C VAL A 190 14.24 17.42 8.82
N GLY A 191 13.79 18.63 9.17
CA GLY A 191 13.03 19.50 8.26
C GLY A 191 13.82 19.84 6.98
N THR A 192 15.10 20.19 7.11
CA THR A 192 15.98 20.42 5.94
C THR A 192 16.14 19.16 5.10
N ALA A 193 16.42 18.01 5.73
CA ALA A 193 16.54 16.74 5.01
C ALA A 193 15.26 16.39 4.24
N TYR A 194 14.09 16.61 4.86
CA TYR A 194 12.79 16.39 4.25
C TYR A 194 12.57 17.27 3.02
N MET A 195 12.84 18.58 3.11
CA MET A 195 12.66 19.50 1.98
C MET A 195 13.55 19.14 0.79
N VAL A 196 14.82 18.80 1.05
CA VAL A 196 15.74 18.40 -0.01
C VAL A 196 15.30 17.08 -0.67
N ALA A 197 14.83 16.12 0.13
CA ALA A 197 14.29 14.87 -0.39
C ALA A 197 13.03 15.09 -1.24
N GLN A 198 12.11 15.96 -0.81
CA GLN A 198 10.94 16.31 -1.60
C GLN A 198 11.31 16.96 -2.93
N ALA A 199 12.24 17.92 -2.92
CA ALA A 199 12.70 18.58 -4.15
C ALA A 199 13.29 17.57 -5.14
N ALA A 200 14.12 16.64 -4.67
CA ALA A 200 14.68 15.58 -5.51
C ALA A 200 13.61 14.63 -6.07
N SER A 201 12.50 14.43 -5.36
CA SER A 201 11.38 13.58 -5.82
C SER A 201 10.48 14.25 -6.87
N SER A 202 10.51 15.58 -6.98
CA SER A 202 9.69 16.34 -7.94
C SER A 202 10.33 16.52 -9.32
N ASP A 203 11.57 16.06 -9.52
CA ASP A 203 12.32 16.23 -10.78
C ASP A 203 11.92 15.22 -11.90
N TYR A 204 10.72 14.62 -11.81
CA TYR A 204 10.17 13.64 -12.78
C TYR A 204 8.83 14.09 -13.36
#